data_AF-A0A5D4RJI7-F1
#
_entry.id   AF-A0A5D4RJI7-F1
#
_cell.length_a   1.000
_cell.length_b   1.000
_cell.length_c   1.000
_cell.angle_alpha   90.00
_cell.angle_beta   90.00
_cell.angle_gamma   90.00
#
_symmetry.space_group_name_H-M   'P 1'
#
loop_
_entity.id
_entity.type
_entity.pdbx_description
1 polymer ?
#
loop_
_entity_poly.entity_id
_entity_poly.type
_entity_poly.pdbx_seq_one_letter_code
_entity_poly.pdbx_strand_id
1 'polypeptide(L)' 'MYRKNCPKCHRPSYSSSEIGEWLCPVCGNDLTLFPFFDAFTFEQLPVKVVPFKRKMESYKGRAVK' A
#
# COMPACT_ATOMS: atom_id res chain seq x y z
N MET A 1 1.88 8.88 3.07
CA MET A 1 0.52 8.30 3.12
C MET A 1 0.22 7.79 1.73
N TYR A 2 -0.23 6.55 1.59
CA TYR A 2 -0.38 5.92 0.28
C TYR A 2 -1.82 6.01 -0.20
N ARG A 3 -1.96 6.08 -1.52
CA ARG A 3 -3.25 6.01 -2.22
C ARG A 3 -3.20 4.95 -3.31
N LYS A 4 -4.31 4.24 -3.50
CA LYS A 4 -4.62 3.43 -4.68
C LYS A 4 -5.98 3.82 -5.23
N ASN A 5 -6.16 3.77 -6.54
CA ASN A 5 -7.47 3.98 -7.17
C ASN A 5 -8.08 2.62 -7.52
N CYS A 6 -9.28 2.35 -7.02
CA CYS A 6 -9.95 1.09 -7.32
C CYS A 6 -10.51 1.10 -8.75
N PRO A 7 -10.19 0.12 -9.61
CA PRO A 7 -10.72 0.09 -10.97
C PRO A 7 -12.20 -0.33 -11.04
N LYS A 8 -12.75 -0.95 -9.98
CA LYS A 8 -14.15 -1.41 -9.97
C LYS A 8 -15.12 -0.31 -9.55
N CYS A 9 -14.84 0.37 -8.43
CA CYS A 9 -15.73 1.41 -7.91
C CYS A 9 -15.25 2.84 -8.20
N HIS A 10 -14.10 2.98 -8.86
CA HIS A 10 -13.47 4.27 -9.24
C HIS A 10 -13.23 5.23 -8.08
N ARG A 11 -13.23 4.73 -6.83
CA ARG A 11 -12.97 5.54 -5.63
C ARG A 11 -11.50 5.42 -5.20
N PRO A 12 -10.94 6.49 -4.62
CA PRO A 12 -9.64 6.43 -3.98
C PRO A 12 -9.73 5.59 -2.70
N SER A 13 -8.68 4.83 -2.45
CA SER A 13 -8.44 4.10 -1.21
C SER A 13 -7.12 4.56 -0.64
N TYR A 14 -7.09 4.81 0.67
CA TYR A 14 -5.91 5.33 1.36
C TYR A 14 -5.43 4.34 2.41
N SER A 15 -4.12 4.25 2.59
CA SER A 15 -3.48 3.45 3.64
C SER A 15 -2.27 4.18 4.19
N SER A 16 -2.04 4.03 5.49
CA SER A 16 -0.79 4.46 6.13
C SER A 16 0.36 3.49 5.87
N SER A 17 0.08 2.32 5.29
CA SER A 17 1.03 1.25 5.10
C SER A 17 1.06 0.74 3.66
N GLU A 18 2.26 0.46 3.18
CA GLU A 18 2.51 -0.14 1.88
C GLU A 18 2.67 -1.66 1.90
N ILE A 19 2.43 -2.30 3.05
CA ILE A 19 2.57 -3.73 3.24
C ILE A 19 1.24 -4.41 3.49
N GLY A 20 1.20 -5.71 3.21
CA GLY A 20 0.03 -6.54 3.43
C GLY A 20 -0.98 -6.48 2.29
N GLU A 21 -2.09 -7.16 2.50
CA GLU A 21 -3.20 -7.16 1.57
C GLU A 21 -3.90 -5.79 1.60
N TRP A 22 -4.28 -5.29 0.43
CA TRP A 22 -4.99 -4.02 0.32
C TRP A 22 -6.33 -4.26 -0.36
N LEU A 23 -7.38 -4.47 0.44
CA LEU A 23 -8.74 -4.54 -0.07
C LEU A 23 -9.34 -3.14 -0.20
N CYS A 24 -10.04 -2.88 -1.31
CA CYS A 24 -10.81 -1.66 -1.46
C CYS A 24 -11.88 -1.58 -0.36
N PRO A 25 -11.91 -0.53 0.49
CA PRO A 25 -12.85 -0.45 1.60
C PRO A 25 -14.30 -0.25 1.16
N VAL A 26 -14.53 0.06 -0.12
CA VAL A 26 -15.88 0.32 -0.66
C VAL A 26 -16.49 -0.92 -1.30
N CYS A 27 -15.71 -1.69 -2.05
CA CYS A 27 -16.23 -2.81 -2.85
C CYS A 27 -15.51 -4.14 -2.60
N GLY A 28 -14.54 -4.18 -1.69
CA GLY A 28 -13.77 -5.39 -1.36
C GLY A 28 -12.82 -5.86 -2.46
N ASN A 29 -12.66 -5.13 -3.57
CA ASN A 29 -11.72 -5.52 -4.61
C ASN A 29 -10.28 -5.51 -4.13
N ASP A 30 -9.52 -6.57 -4.41
CA ASP A 30 -8.10 -6.64 -4.10
C ASP A 30 -7.30 -5.61 -4.92
N LEU A 31 -6.59 -4.73 -4.23
CA LEU A 31 -5.71 -3.68 -4.75
C LEU A 31 -4.24 -3.96 -4.41
N THR A 32 -3.89 -5.11 -3.85
CA THR A 32 -2.55 -5.43 -3.33
C THR A 32 -1.47 -5.24 -4.39
N LEU A 33 -1.73 -5.70 -5.62
CA LEU A 33 -0.79 -5.62 -6.74
C LEU A 33 -0.88 -4.31 -7.54
N PHE A 34 -1.79 -3.41 -7.19
CA PHE A 34 -1.95 -2.13 -7.89
C PHE A 34 -0.86 -1.13 -7.48
N PRO A 35 -0.49 -0.21 -8.39
CA PRO A 35 0.53 0.79 -8.12
C PRO A 35 0.14 1.71 -6.97
N PHE A 36 1.16 2.15 -6.23
CA PHE A 36 1.00 3.12 -5.15
C PHE A 36 1.14 4.53 -5.71
N PHE A 37 0.33 5.44 -5.18
CA PHE A 37 0.44 6.86 -5.43
C PHE A 37 0.62 7.59 -4.09
N ASP A 38 1.24 8.77 -4.14
CA ASP A 38 1.22 9.68 -3.01
C ASP A 38 -0.20 10.22 -2.79
N ALA A 39 -0.65 10.23 -1.54
CA ALA A 39 -2.01 10.65 -1.21
C ALA A 39 -2.27 12.15 -1.47
N PHE A 40 -1.23 12.98 -1.49
CA PHE A 40 -1.31 14.42 -1.62
C PHE A 40 -0.87 14.91 -3.00
N THR A 41 0.25 14.40 -3.53
CA THR A 41 0.79 14.83 -4.83
C THR A 41 0.25 14.04 -6.01
N PHE A 42 -0.41 12.90 -5.76
CA PHE A 42 -0.95 11.98 -6.78
C PHE A 42 0.12 11.35 -7.70
N GLU A 43 1.40 11.54 -7.38
CA GLU A 43 2.50 10.97 -8.14
C GLU A 43 2.63 9.46 -7.87
N GLN A 44 3.04 8.70 -8.89
CA GLN A 44 3.27 7.27 -8.73
C GLN A 44 4.54 7.03 -7.91
N LEU A 45 4.44 6.24 -6.84
CA LEU A 45 5.56 5.92 -5.96
C LEU A 45 6.22 4.60 -6.39
N PRO A 46 7.56 4.53 -6.47
CA PRO A 46 8.31 3.32 -6.84
C PRO A 46 8.40 2.32 -5.67
N VAL A 47 7.25 1.96 -5.09
CA VAL A 47 7.18 1.05 -3.95
C VAL A 47 7.18 -0.39 -4.43
N LYS A 48 8.19 -1.16 -4.02
CA LYS A 48 8.22 -2.61 -4.24
C LYS A 48 7.30 -3.30 -3.24
N VAL A 49 6.27 -3.98 -3.76
CA VAL A 49 5.45 -4.87 -2.94
C VAL A 49 6.32 -6.04 -2.51
N VAL A 50 6.63 -6.09 -1.21
CA VAL A 50 7.40 -7.18 -0.62
C VAL A 50 6.51 -7.98 0.33
N PRO A 51 6.72 -9.29 0.46
CA PRO A 51 5.99 -10.10 1.42
C PRO A 51 6.13 -9.53 2.83
N PHE A 52 5.02 -9.52 3.57
CA PHE A 52 4.93 -8.99 4.93
C PHE A 52 6.05 -9.53 5.85
N LYS A 53 6.33 -10.84 5.79
CA LYS A 53 7.38 -11.50 6.57
C LYS A 53 8.75 -10.83 6.36
N ARG A 54 9.18 -10.66 5.10
CA ARG A 54 10.47 -10.02 4.78
C ARG A 54 10.53 -8.57 5.26
N LYS A 55 9.43 -7.82 5.13
CA LYS A 55 9.41 -6.42 5.54
C LYS A 55 9.47 -6.28 7.06
N MET A 56 8.73 -7.13 7.79
CA MET A 56 8.82 -7.20 9.24
C MET A 56 10.23 -7.55 9.74
N GLU A 57 10.93 -8.46 9.07
CA GLU A 57 12.34 -8.75 9.38
C GLU A 57 13.22 -7.52 9.21
N SER A 58 13.01 -6.72 8.16
CA SER A 58 13.74 -5.46 7.96
C SER A 58 13.50 -4.42 9.06
N TYR A 59 12.28 -4.38 9.63
CA TYR A 59 11.96 -3.47 10.74
C TYR A 59 12.56 -3.96 12.07
N LYS A 60 12.63 -5.27 12.29
CA LYS A 60 13.27 -5.86 13.49
C LYS A 60 14.75 -5.49 13.59
N GLY A 61 15.46 -5.38 12.47
CA GLY A 61 16.86 -4.94 12.44
C GLY A 61 17.09 -3.45 12.76
N ARG A 62 16.03 -2.63 12.82
CA ARG A 62 16.11 -1.18 13.11
C ARG A 62 15.76 -0.81 14.56
N ALA A 63 15.28 -1.76 15.36
CA ALA A 63 14.82 -1.52 16.73
C ALA A 63 15.94 -1.57 17.80
N VAL A 64 17.21 -1.45 17.40
CA VAL A 64 18.34 -1.34 18.34
C VAL A 64 19.07 -0.02 18.07
N LYS A 65 18.69 1.00 18.83
CA LYS A 65 19.54 2.06 19.37
C LYS A 65 18.77 2.79 20.45
#